data_AF-A0A1B2HHX7-F1
#
_entry.id   AF-A0A1B2HHX7-F1
#
_cell.length_a   1.000
_cell.length_b   1.000
_cell.length_c   1.000
_cell.angle_alpha   90.00
_cell.angle_beta   90.00
_cell.angle_gamma   90.00
#
_symmetry.space_group_name_H-M   'P 1'
#
loop_
_entity.id
_entity.type
_entity.pdbx_description
1 polymer ?
#
loop_
_entity_poly.entity_id
_entity_poly.type
_entity_poly.pdbx_seq_one_letter_code
_entity_poly.pdbx_strand_id
1 'polypeptide(L)'
;MGGTTRSTVIERPGSGYVKLHFTDLRIMPGDVLTVSNPDGTETYAYTRDLKSSLTATIDSTGFWAMSITGDKAVVSVRNALSRVRVDKLTRGYTEAEMSAQPSVQSICGTNDYKDAVCYQSSNPTEFGKTPAVAKLLRNGSSLCTAWRVGPNNRMLTNEHCFTSTTGIEVWFNYQCPTCGGTASATVTKVLAAQVLKYSAALDYTLFTVNNFAAISSFGYLELDARVPAVGEEMYIIGHPAGKLKKLSLRDNNNGGGYCVVRAVRVNGSSSQSDISYMCDTEGGSSGSPVLSRRTHKVIGLHHFGGCPNQGVRIDLVAAQVNSLL
;
A
#
# COMPACT_ATOMS: atom_id res chain seq x y z
N MET A 1 43.82 -6.17 -16.63
CA MET A 1 42.49 -6.60 -16.15
C MET A 1 42.10 -5.63 -15.03
N GLY A 2 41.12 -4.74 -15.08
CA GLY A 2 39.92 -4.62 -15.92
C GLY A 2 38.64 -4.67 -15.06
N GLY A 3 38.46 -3.73 -14.12
CA GLY A 3 37.20 -3.44 -13.41
C GLY A 3 36.78 -4.39 -12.27
N THR A 4 36.88 -3.95 -11.01
CA THR A 4 36.36 -4.70 -9.84
C THR A 4 35.15 -4.00 -9.25
N THR A 5 33.98 -4.24 -9.84
CA THR A 5 32.70 -3.95 -9.19
C THR A 5 32.69 -4.62 -7.81
N ARG A 6 32.44 -3.85 -6.75
CA ARG A 6 32.25 -4.40 -5.40
C ARG A 6 30.76 -4.65 -5.20
N SER A 7 30.40 -5.89 -4.92
CA SER A 7 29.03 -6.32 -4.70
C SER A 7 28.93 -7.15 -3.42
N THR A 8 27.82 -7.02 -2.71
CA THR A 8 27.48 -7.87 -1.57
C THR A 8 26.00 -8.25 -1.62
N VAL A 9 25.69 -9.48 -1.21
CA VAL A 9 24.32 -9.98 -1.13
C VAL A 9 23.90 -9.98 0.33
N ILE A 10 22.76 -9.36 0.62
CA ILE A 10 22.14 -9.33 1.93
C ILE A 10 20.90 -10.20 1.87
N GLU A 11 20.90 -11.28 2.65
CA GLU A 11 19.84 -12.29 2.64
C GLU A 11 19.05 -12.30 3.95
N ARG A 12 17.73 -12.46 3.84
CA ARG A 12 16.80 -12.64 4.96
C ARG A 12 15.77 -13.72 4.60
N PRO A 13 16.18 -15.00 4.62
CA PRO A 13 15.43 -16.11 4.05
C PRO A 13 13.93 -16.08 4.38
N GLY A 14 13.10 -16.25 3.36
CA GLY A 14 11.64 -16.31 3.49
C GLY A 14 10.95 -14.96 3.71
N SER A 15 11.68 -13.84 3.77
CA SER A 15 11.09 -12.51 3.92
C SER A 15 10.50 -12.00 2.60
N GLY A 16 9.34 -11.33 2.66
CA GLY A 16 8.69 -10.79 1.46
C GLY A 16 9.41 -9.58 0.83
N TYR A 17 10.31 -8.91 1.56
CA TYR A 17 11.16 -7.83 1.07
C TYR A 17 12.37 -7.62 1.99
N VAL A 18 13.39 -6.92 1.48
CA VAL A 18 14.54 -6.41 2.24
C VAL A 18 14.65 -4.90 1.98
N LYS A 19 14.81 -4.10 3.04
CA LYS A 19 15.00 -2.65 2.95
C LYS A 19 16.21 -2.24 3.76
N LEU A 20 17.10 -1.47 3.16
CA LEU A 20 18.43 -1.18 3.69
C LEU A 20 18.58 0.30 3.99
N HIS A 21 19.22 0.60 5.11
CA HIS A 21 19.71 1.93 5.44
C HIS A 21 21.20 2.00 5.16
N PHE A 22 21.65 3.16 4.69
CA PHE A 22 23.04 3.39 4.33
C PHE A 22 23.59 4.62 5.03
N THR A 23 24.81 4.53 5.55
CA THR A 23 25.63 5.64 6.05
C THR A 23 26.94 5.75 5.29
N ASP A 24 27.70 6.81 5.57
CA ASP A 24 29.07 7.02 5.05
C ASP A 24 29.16 6.96 3.52
N LEU A 25 28.11 7.42 2.84
CA LEU A 25 28.01 7.40 1.39
C LEU A 25 29.09 8.30 0.78
N ARG A 26 30.05 7.68 0.10
CA ARG A 26 31.03 8.36 -0.75
C ARG A 26 31.01 7.70 -2.12
N ILE A 27 30.34 8.35 -3.07
CA ILE A 27 30.26 7.90 -4.46
C ILE A 27 31.13 8.81 -5.31
N MET A 28 32.08 8.22 -6.04
CA MET A 28 32.95 8.95 -6.95
C MET A 28 32.16 9.53 -8.13
N PRO A 29 32.60 10.65 -8.74
CA PRO A 29 31.93 11.20 -9.92
C PRO A 29 31.73 10.15 -11.02
N GLY A 30 30.51 10.03 -11.54
CA GLY A 30 30.15 9.07 -12.59
C GLY A 30 29.84 7.65 -12.09
N ASP A 31 30.00 7.35 -10.81
CA ASP A 31 29.60 6.08 -10.20
C ASP A 31 28.21 6.15 -9.56
N VAL A 32 27.64 4.99 -9.26
CA VAL A 32 26.30 4.83 -8.71
C VAL A 32 26.29 3.66 -7.74
N LEU A 33 25.65 3.86 -6.59
CA LEU A 33 25.24 2.77 -5.71
C LEU A 33 23.96 2.15 -6.25
N THR A 34 23.97 0.86 -6.57
CA THR A 34 22.76 0.12 -6.91
C THR A 34 22.33 -0.78 -5.77
N VAL A 35 21.02 -0.86 -5.57
CA VAL A 35 20.37 -1.85 -4.73
C VAL A 35 19.37 -2.58 -5.62
N SER A 36 19.54 -3.88 -5.82
CA SER A 36 18.71 -4.68 -6.73
C SER A 36 18.30 -6.01 -6.12
N ASN A 37 17.35 -6.69 -6.75
CA ASN A 37 17.21 -8.14 -6.56
C ASN A 37 18.31 -8.91 -7.33
N PRO A 38 18.50 -10.22 -7.07
CA PRO A 38 19.58 -11.00 -7.69
C PRO A 38 19.50 -11.12 -9.22
N ASP A 39 18.30 -11.11 -9.80
CA ASP A 39 18.10 -11.20 -11.25
C ASP A 39 18.17 -9.83 -11.96
N GLY A 40 18.26 -8.73 -11.21
CA GLY A 40 18.33 -7.36 -11.72
C GLY A 40 17.02 -6.79 -12.26
N THR A 41 15.90 -7.53 -12.15
CA THR A 41 14.57 -7.09 -12.65
C THR A 41 13.96 -5.97 -11.81
N GLU A 42 14.38 -5.82 -10.55
CA GLU A 42 14.09 -4.67 -9.69
C GLU A 42 15.41 -4.04 -9.25
N THR A 43 15.67 -2.80 -9.70
CA THR A 43 16.92 -2.08 -9.38
C THR A 43 16.64 -0.61 -9.07
N TYR A 44 17.24 -0.11 -7.98
CA TYR A 44 17.25 1.30 -7.62
C TYR A 44 18.68 1.83 -7.58
N ALA A 45 18.86 3.06 -8.07
CA ALA A 45 20.15 3.70 -8.25
C ALA A 45 20.26 4.98 -7.41
N TYR A 46 21.38 5.15 -6.72
CA TYR A 46 21.66 6.28 -5.85
C TYR A 46 23.01 6.90 -6.21
N THR A 47 22.99 8.19 -6.52
CA THR A 47 24.22 8.95 -6.76
C THR A 47 24.63 9.68 -5.47
N ARG A 48 25.72 10.45 -5.52
CA ARG A 48 26.09 11.38 -4.45
C ARG A 48 25.04 12.48 -4.19
N ASP A 49 24.22 12.82 -5.19
CA ASP A 49 23.10 13.73 -5.02
C ASP A 49 21.85 12.92 -4.62
N LEU A 50 21.72 12.65 -3.33
CA LEU A 50 20.56 11.96 -2.79
C LEU A 50 19.30 12.81 -2.84
N LYS A 51 19.42 14.15 -2.82
CA LYS A 51 18.26 15.05 -2.79
C LYS A 51 17.49 15.03 -4.10
N SER A 52 18.18 14.76 -5.22
CA SER A 52 17.53 14.54 -6.52
C SER A 52 16.92 13.14 -6.68
N SER A 53 17.16 12.22 -5.73
CA SER A 53 16.62 10.86 -5.83
C SER A 53 15.13 10.82 -5.53
N LEU A 54 14.37 10.17 -6.40
CA LEU A 54 12.93 9.93 -6.21
C LEU A 54 12.63 8.72 -5.32
N THR A 55 13.66 7.95 -4.97
CA THR A 55 13.55 6.65 -4.28
C THR A 55 14.42 6.55 -3.03
N ALA A 56 15.09 7.64 -2.62
CA ALA A 56 15.83 7.72 -1.36
C ALA A 56 14.97 8.43 -0.31
N THR A 57 14.86 7.84 0.88
CA THR A 57 14.33 8.54 2.06
C THR A 57 15.52 8.98 2.92
N ILE A 58 15.86 10.26 2.86
CA ILE A 58 16.99 10.85 3.62
C ILE A 58 16.58 11.06 5.08
N ASP A 59 17.47 10.71 6.00
CA ASP A 59 17.35 11.03 7.43
C ASP A 59 18.61 11.71 7.97
N SER A 60 18.67 11.93 9.29
CA SER A 60 19.78 12.63 9.93
C SER A 60 21.11 11.85 9.92
N THR A 61 21.07 10.55 9.67
CA THR A 61 22.22 9.64 9.72
C THR A 61 22.66 9.14 8.34
N GLY A 62 21.75 9.18 7.37
CA GLY A 62 22.01 8.69 6.02
C GLY A 62 20.75 8.67 5.19
N PHE A 63 20.45 7.52 4.59
CA PHE A 63 19.19 7.33 3.87
C PHE A 63 18.77 5.87 3.83
N TRP A 64 17.45 5.66 3.78
CA TRP A 64 16.86 4.39 3.40
C TRP A 64 16.70 4.32 1.88
N ALA A 65 17.19 3.24 1.29
CA ALA A 65 16.85 2.88 -0.08
C ALA A 65 15.40 2.37 -0.16
N MET A 66 14.79 2.46 -1.34
CA MET A 66 13.58 1.71 -1.67
C MET A 66 13.79 0.23 -1.39
N SER A 67 12.77 -0.42 -0.81
CA SER A 67 12.79 -1.86 -0.56
C SER A 67 12.99 -2.68 -1.84
N ILE A 68 13.64 -3.83 -1.72
CA ILE A 68 13.72 -4.87 -2.74
C ILE A 68 12.73 -5.96 -2.42
N THR A 69 11.92 -6.37 -3.40
CA THR A 69 10.96 -7.46 -3.28
C THR A 69 11.70 -8.80 -3.18
N GLY A 70 11.25 -9.66 -2.26
CA GLY A 70 11.89 -10.94 -1.98
C GLY A 70 12.92 -10.87 -0.83
N ASP A 71 13.59 -11.99 -0.60
CA ASP A 71 14.42 -12.21 0.58
C ASP A 71 15.89 -11.84 0.40
N LYS A 72 16.28 -11.32 -0.77
CA LYS A 72 17.66 -10.94 -1.09
C LYS A 72 17.74 -9.57 -1.73
N ALA A 73 18.68 -8.76 -1.24
CA ALA A 73 19.09 -7.51 -1.88
C ALA A 73 20.59 -7.58 -2.24
N VAL A 74 20.92 -7.22 -3.47
CA VAL A 74 22.29 -7.09 -3.97
C VAL A 74 22.65 -5.60 -3.94
N VAL A 75 23.71 -5.27 -3.21
CA VAL A 75 24.23 -3.91 -3.12
C VAL A 75 25.52 -3.84 -3.91
N SER A 76 25.63 -2.92 -4.87
CA SER A 76 26.83 -2.80 -5.69
C SER A 76 27.28 -1.37 -5.95
N VAL A 77 28.59 -1.17 -6.07
CA VAL A 77 29.24 0.04 -6.57
C VAL A 77 30.32 -0.36 -7.57
N ARG A 78 30.54 0.43 -8.63
CA ARG A 78 31.49 0.06 -9.69
C ARG A 78 32.89 0.60 -9.45
N ASN A 79 33.00 1.79 -8.87
CA ASN A 79 34.30 2.42 -8.62
C ASN A 79 34.90 1.90 -7.30
N ALA A 80 36.14 1.41 -7.34
CA ALA A 80 36.83 0.87 -6.17
C ALA A 80 37.07 1.88 -5.03
N LEU A 81 37.02 3.19 -5.34
CA LEU A 81 37.13 4.28 -4.36
C LEU A 81 35.76 4.73 -3.82
N SER A 82 34.66 4.30 -4.44
CA SER A 82 33.33 4.47 -3.87
C SER A 82 33.15 3.53 -2.68
N ARG A 83 32.45 4.03 -1.66
CA ARG A 83 32.15 3.27 -0.44
C ARG A 83 30.77 3.65 0.09
N VAL A 84 30.14 2.68 0.71
CA VAL A 84 28.91 2.84 1.47
C VAL A 84 28.94 1.85 2.63
N ARG A 85 28.29 2.17 3.75
CA ARG A 85 28.08 1.23 4.85
C ARG A 85 26.59 0.95 5.01
N VAL A 86 26.22 -0.33 5.09
CA VAL A 86 24.89 -0.74 5.57
C VAL A 86 24.96 -0.85 7.08
N ASP A 87 24.20 -0.04 7.81
CA ASP A 87 24.17 -0.03 9.28
C ASP A 87 22.85 -0.56 9.85
N LYS A 88 21.73 -0.38 9.13
CA LYS A 88 20.41 -0.89 9.53
C LYS A 88 19.72 -1.59 8.36
N LEU A 89 18.80 -2.48 8.70
CA LEU A 89 17.91 -3.11 7.75
C LEU A 89 16.54 -3.39 8.39
N THR A 90 15.53 -3.40 7.55
CA THR A 90 14.20 -3.93 7.84
C THR A 90 13.86 -4.97 6.78
N ARG A 91 12.90 -5.84 7.11
CA ARG A 91 12.47 -6.93 6.23
C ARG A 91 11.00 -7.21 6.40
N GLY A 92 10.40 -7.81 5.39
CA GLY A 92 9.07 -8.39 5.52
C GLY A 92 9.10 -9.60 6.44
N TYR A 93 7.96 -9.89 7.07
CA TYR A 93 7.77 -11.15 7.77
C TYR A 93 7.83 -12.33 6.80
N THR A 94 8.24 -13.48 7.33
CA THR A 94 8.05 -14.77 6.67
C THR A 94 6.58 -15.19 6.73
N GLU A 95 6.17 -16.17 5.93
CA GLU A 95 4.80 -16.70 5.97
C GLU A 95 4.43 -17.24 7.37
N ALA A 96 5.39 -17.91 8.03
CA ALA A 96 5.21 -18.41 9.39
C ALA A 96 5.05 -17.27 10.41
N GLU A 97 5.89 -16.23 10.32
CA GLU A 97 5.80 -15.06 11.18
C GLU A 97 4.47 -14.30 10.98
N MET A 98 4.03 -14.18 9.72
CA MET A 98 2.75 -13.55 9.36
C MET A 98 1.58 -14.33 9.93
N SER A 99 1.61 -15.66 9.87
CA SER A 99 0.57 -16.54 10.40
C SER A 99 0.49 -16.53 11.93
N ALA A 100 1.61 -16.22 12.59
CA ALA A 100 1.69 -16.10 14.05
C ALA A 100 1.40 -14.68 14.57
N GLN A 101 1.25 -13.67 13.70
CA GLN A 101 0.96 -12.31 14.15
C GLN A 101 -0.46 -12.25 14.76
N PRO A 102 -0.61 -11.67 15.97
CA PRO A 102 -1.93 -11.27 16.45
C PRO A 102 -2.41 -10.10 15.59
N SER A 103 -3.36 -10.35 14.68
CA SER A 103 -4.01 -9.28 13.91
C SER A 103 -5.27 -8.81 14.65
N VAL A 104 -5.55 -7.49 14.60
CA VAL A 104 -6.90 -6.99 14.85
C VAL A 104 -7.74 -7.51 13.68
N GLN A 105 -8.29 -8.70 13.86
CA GLN A 105 -9.11 -9.36 12.87
C GLN A 105 -10.49 -8.72 12.89
N SER A 106 -10.92 -8.28 11.72
CA SER A 106 -12.32 -7.94 11.47
C SER A 106 -12.86 -8.98 10.51
N ILE A 107 -12.56 -10.24 10.84
CA ILE A 107 -13.10 -11.43 10.20
C ILE A 107 -14.40 -11.72 10.94
N CYS A 108 -15.51 -11.41 10.32
CA CYS A 108 -16.83 -11.59 10.92
C CYS A 108 -17.30 -13.00 10.61
N GLY A 109 -16.94 -13.94 11.48
CA GLY A 109 -17.22 -15.36 11.27
C GLY A 109 -16.09 -16.05 10.51
N THR A 110 -16.36 -16.54 9.30
CA THR A 110 -15.37 -17.21 8.45
C THR A 110 -14.73 -16.24 7.48
N ASN A 111 -13.43 -16.37 7.23
CA ASN A 111 -12.73 -15.50 6.29
C ASN A 111 -13.18 -15.69 4.83
N ASP A 112 -13.80 -14.66 4.28
CA ASP A 112 -14.45 -14.63 2.97
C ASP A 112 -13.71 -13.79 1.92
N TYR A 113 -12.67 -13.03 2.31
CA TYR A 113 -11.85 -12.34 1.32
C TYR A 113 -11.02 -13.33 0.51
N LYS A 114 -10.80 -13.03 -0.77
CA LYS A 114 -9.97 -13.85 -1.67
C LYS A 114 -8.91 -13.00 -2.35
N ASP A 115 -7.91 -13.65 -2.95
CA ASP A 115 -7.01 -12.95 -3.87
C ASP A 115 -7.82 -12.21 -4.92
N ALA A 116 -7.46 -10.97 -5.21
CA ALA A 116 -8.20 -10.15 -6.18
C ALA A 116 -8.42 -10.89 -7.51
N VAL A 117 -7.40 -11.59 -8.01
CA VAL A 117 -7.44 -12.35 -9.26
C VAL A 117 -8.46 -13.49 -9.26
N CYS A 118 -8.87 -14.02 -8.10
CA CYS A 118 -9.94 -15.04 -8.05
C CYS A 118 -11.28 -14.52 -8.58
N TYR A 119 -11.46 -13.20 -8.64
CA TYR A 119 -12.65 -12.54 -9.15
C TYR A 119 -12.53 -12.08 -10.60
N GLN A 120 -11.38 -12.31 -11.26
CA GLN A 120 -11.13 -11.81 -12.62
C GLN A 120 -12.20 -12.25 -13.63
N SER A 121 -12.65 -13.51 -13.56
CA SER A 121 -13.65 -14.04 -14.49
C SER A 121 -15.08 -13.90 -13.98
N SER A 122 -15.31 -14.07 -12.67
CA SER A 122 -16.66 -14.07 -12.08
C SER A 122 -17.21 -12.67 -11.81
N ASN A 123 -16.32 -11.70 -11.56
CA ASN A 123 -16.65 -10.33 -11.17
C ASN A 123 -15.65 -9.35 -11.84
N PRO A 124 -15.61 -9.30 -13.19
CA PRO A 124 -14.59 -8.55 -13.93
C PRO A 124 -14.65 -7.04 -13.67
N THR A 125 -15.82 -6.48 -13.38
CA THR A 125 -15.96 -5.05 -13.08
C THR A 125 -15.34 -4.68 -11.73
N GLU A 126 -15.61 -5.46 -10.68
CA GLU A 126 -15.00 -5.28 -9.36
C GLU A 126 -13.48 -5.53 -9.43
N PHE A 127 -13.06 -6.59 -10.11
CA PHE A 127 -11.63 -6.86 -10.35
C PHE A 127 -10.94 -5.72 -11.09
N GLY A 128 -11.60 -5.12 -12.09
CA GLY A 128 -11.09 -4.01 -12.88
C GLY A 128 -10.82 -2.72 -12.07
N LYS A 129 -11.34 -2.60 -10.85
CA LYS A 129 -11.04 -1.49 -9.93
C LYS A 129 -9.80 -1.72 -9.06
N THR A 130 -9.33 -2.97 -8.98
CA THR A 130 -8.19 -3.34 -8.14
C THR A 130 -6.85 -2.72 -8.53
N PRO A 131 -6.53 -2.41 -9.81
CA PRO A 131 -5.23 -1.84 -10.17
C PRO A 131 -4.91 -0.53 -9.45
N ALA A 132 -5.91 0.32 -9.23
CA ALA A 132 -5.75 1.64 -8.60
C ALA A 132 -5.40 1.60 -7.10
N VAL A 133 -5.45 0.41 -6.48
CA VAL A 133 -5.20 0.19 -5.06
C VAL A 133 -3.79 -0.36 -4.83
N ALA A 134 -3.10 0.21 -3.85
CA ALA A 134 -1.72 -0.05 -3.51
C ALA A 134 -1.55 -0.37 -2.02
N LYS A 135 -0.49 -1.12 -1.71
CA LYS A 135 -0.03 -1.33 -0.34
C LYS A 135 0.85 -0.15 0.07
N LEU A 136 0.74 0.27 1.32
CA LEU A 136 1.70 1.17 1.95
C LEU A 136 2.70 0.36 2.78
N LEU A 137 3.99 0.58 2.55
CA LEU A 137 5.05 0.17 3.48
C LEU A 137 5.58 1.43 4.18
N ARG A 138 5.36 1.50 5.49
CA ARG A 138 5.71 2.65 6.33
C ARG A 138 6.89 2.30 7.23
N ASN A 139 7.94 3.12 7.16
CA ASN A 139 9.16 2.96 7.96
C ASN A 139 9.76 1.55 7.91
N GLY A 140 9.55 0.84 6.79
CA GLY A 140 10.10 -0.50 6.58
C GLY A 140 9.38 -1.66 7.28
N SER A 141 8.25 -1.44 7.96
CA SER A 141 7.56 -2.52 8.68
C SER A 141 6.04 -2.40 8.77
N SER A 142 5.49 -1.19 8.90
CA SER A 142 4.06 -1.02 9.18
C SER A 142 3.25 -0.86 7.89
N LEU A 143 2.06 -1.46 7.87
CA LEU A 143 1.31 -1.70 6.64
C LEU A 143 -0.05 -0.99 6.70
N CYS A 144 -0.43 -0.36 5.60
CA CYS A 144 -1.75 0.21 5.34
C CYS A 144 -2.07 0.00 3.85
N THR A 145 -3.23 0.48 3.42
CA THR A 145 -3.66 0.53 2.03
C THR A 145 -3.79 2.00 1.59
N ALA A 146 -3.50 2.26 0.32
CA ALA A 146 -3.76 3.55 -0.33
C ALA A 146 -4.29 3.32 -1.75
N TRP A 147 -4.83 4.36 -2.37
CA TRP A 147 -5.38 4.24 -3.72
C TRP A 147 -5.40 5.58 -4.45
N ARG A 148 -5.35 5.51 -5.78
CA ARG A 148 -5.42 6.70 -6.66
C ARG A 148 -6.83 7.26 -6.71
N VAL A 149 -6.97 8.56 -6.45
CA VAL A 149 -8.25 9.27 -6.53
C VAL A 149 -8.21 10.29 -7.66
N GLY A 150 -9.08 10.12 -8.66
CA GLY A 150 -9.10 10.99 -9.84
C GLY A 150 -7.85 10.87 -10.75
N PRO A 151 -7.83 11.62 -11.86
CA PRO A 151 -6.81 11.46 -12.90
C PRO A 151 -5.43 12.01 -12.52
N ASN A 152 -5.38 12.96 -11.59
CA ASN A 152 -4.17 13.67 -11.21
C ASN A 152 -3.29 12.85 -10.24
N ASN A 153 -2.11 13.39 -9.91
CA ASN A 153 -1.24 12.83 -8.88
C ASN A 153 -1.85 13.01 -7.49
N ARG A 154 -2.83 12.18 -7.16
CA ARG A 154 -3.60 12.22 -5.91
C ARG A 154 -3.85 10.81 -5.42
N MET A 155 -3.50 10.61 -4.16
CA MET A 155 -3.64 9.36 -3.43
C MET A 155 -4.43 9.60 -2.15
N LEU A 156 -5.28 8.65 -1.76
CA LEU A 156 -5.98 8.64 -0.48
C LEU A 156 -5.56 7.43 0.36
N THR A 157 -5.51 7.64 1.67
CA THR A 157 -5.30 6.65 2.74
C THR A 157 -5.85 7.22 4.05
N ASN A 158 -5.66 6.53 5.19
CA ASN A 158 -6.03 7.06 6.49
C ASN A 158 -5.00 8.03 7.09
N GLU A 159 -5.46 8.91 7.97
CA GLU A 159 -4.60 9.83 8.73
C GLU A 159 -3.72 9.07 9.73
N HIS A 160 -4.29 8.08 10.42
CA HIS A 160 -3.55 7.26 11.37
C HIS A 160 -2.47 6.38 10.69
N CYS A 161 -2.54 6.21 9.37
CA CYS A 161 -1.47 5.56 8.62
C CYS A 161 -0.24 6.47 8.54
N PHE A 162 -0.41 7.74 8.17
CA PHE A 162 0.64 8.75 8.28
C PHE A 162 0.11 10.17 8.06
N THR A 163 0.82 11.12 8.64
CA THR A 163 0.66 12.57 8.41
C THR A 163 1.90 13.23 7.80
N SER A 164 2.97 12.44 7.60
CA SER A 164 4.22 12.86 6.94
C SER A 164 4.65 11.79 5.93
N THR A 165 5.28 12.22 4.83
CA THR A 165 5.66 11.33 3.71
C THR A 165 6.98 10.61 3.92
N THR A 166 7.74 10.95 4.96
CA THR A 166 9.05 10.32 5.24
C THR A 166 8.90 8.81 5.44
N GLY A 167 9.62 8.03 4.63
CA GLY A 167 9.68 6.57 4.78
C GLY A 167 8.43 5.83 4.33
N ILE A 168 7.57 6.47 3.54
CA ILE A 168 6.33 5.88 3.02
C ILE A 168 6.54 5.42 1.56
N GLU A 169 6.60 4.11 1.36
CA GLU A 169 6.55 3.51 0.02
C GLU A 169 5.12 3.13 -0.34
N VAL A 170 4.75 3.36 -1.61
CA VAL A 170 3.45 3.02 -2.19
C VAL A 170 3.66 1.98 -3.27
N TRP A 171 3.11 0.79 -3.05
CA TRP A 171 3.36 -0.42 -3.85
C TRP A 171 2.13 -0.79 -4.67
N PHE A 172 2.18 -0.50 -5.95
CA PHE A 172 1.18 -0.95 -6.91
C PHE A 172 1.48 -2.36 -7.40
N ASN A 173 0.42 -3.06 -7.81
CA ASN A 173 0.49 -4.41 -8.35
C ASN A 173 1.05 -5.48 -7.39
N TYR A 174 1.08 -5.21 -6.08
CA TYR A 174 1.43 -6.21 -5.06
C TYR A 174 0.28 -7.20 -4.85
N GLN A 175 0.12 -8.15 -5.78
CA GLN A 175 -1.02 -9.07 -5.84
C GLN A 175 -0.62 -10.44 -6.37
N CYS A 176 -1.41 -11.48 -6.07
CA CYS A 176 -1.23 -12.78 -6.71
C CYS A 176 -1.59 -12.68 -8.20
N PRO A 177 -0.75 -13.16 -9.13
CA PRO A 177 -1.10 -13.25 -10.53
C PRO A 177 -2.03 -14.45 -10.82
N THR A 178 -2.09 -15.41 -9.89
CA THR A 178 -2.91 -16.62 -9.98
C THR A 178 -3.69 -16.81 -8.69
N CYS A 179 -4.97 -17.17 -8.78
CA CYS A 179 -5.82 -17.37 -7.60
C CYS A 179 -5.25 -18.49 -6.71
N GLY A 180 -5.04 -18.23 -5.41
CA GLY A 180 -4.45 -19.18 -4.48
C GLY A 180 -2.93 -19.34 -4.61
N GLY A 181 -2.28 -18.53 -5.44
CA GLY A 181 -0.81 -18.48 -5.54
C GLY A 181 -0.16 -17.80 -4.33
N THR A 182 1.14 -18.05 -4.14
CA THR A 182 1.94 -17.46 -3.06
C THR A 182 2.90 -16.37 -3.54
N ALA A 183 3.17 -16.33 -4.85
CA ALA A 183 4.07 -15.34 -5.45
C ALA A 183 3.35 -14.01 -5.76
N SER A 184 4.08 -12.90 -5.61
CA SER A 184 3.62 -11.58 -6.06
C SER A 184 3.87 -11.39 -7.55
N ALA A 185 2.99 -10.66 -8.23
CA ALA A 185 3.28 -10.06 -9.52
C ALA A 185 4.39 -8.99 -9.40
N THR A 186 4.92 -8.52 -10.54
CA THR A 186 5.91 -7.44 -10.56
C THR A 186 5.34 -6.17 -9.91
N VAL A 187 5.97 -5.74 -8.82
CA VAL A 187 5.53 -4.59 -8.02
C VAL A 187 6.10 -3.31 -8.60
N THR A 188 5.27 -2.26 -8.69
CA THR A 188 5.75 -0.90 -8.99
C THR A 188 5.74 -0.08 -7.71
N LYS A 189 6.90 0.49 -7.34
CA LYS A 189 7.07 1.23 -6.09
C LYS A 189 7.40 2.70 -6.34
N VAL A 190 6.74 3.58 -5.61
CA VAL A 190 7.03 5.02 -5.57
C VAL A 190 7.04 5.50 -4.12
N LEU A 191 7.75 6.59 -3.82
CA LEU A 191 7.67 7.23 -2.50
C LEU A 191 6.52 8.23 -2.46
N ALA A 192 5.87 8.36 -1.31
CA ALA A 192 5.02 9.52 -1.04
C ALA A 192 5.88 10.79 -1.12
N ALA A 193 5.35 11.84 -1.75
CA ALA A 193 6.04 13.10 -1.98
C ALA A 193 5.60 14.16 -0.98
N GLN A 194 4.33 14.55 -1.04
CA GLN A 194 3.76 15.62 -0.21
C GLN A 194 2.37 15.25 0.31
N VAL A 195 2.13 15.48 1.59
CA VAL A 195 0.77 15.52 2.16
C VAL A 195 0.13 16.85 1.78
N LEU A 196 -1.02 16.78 1.11
CA LEU A 196 -1.78 17.95 0.68
C LEU A 196 -2.81 18.38 1.72
N LYS A 197 -3.48 17.39 2.32
CA LYS A 197 -4.49 17.61 3.35
C LYS A 197 -4.70 16.33 4.15
N TYR A 198 -4.97 16.46 5.43
CA TYR A 198 -5.42 15.34 6.26
C TYR A 198 -6.44 15.81 7.29
N SER A 199 -7.17 14.88 7.90
CA SER A 199 -8.11 15.16 8.97
C SER A 199 -8.14 14.01 9.95
N ALA A 200 -7.82 14.26 11.22
CA ALA A 200 -7.98 13.26 12.28
C ALA A 200 -9.47 12.93 12.54
N ALA A 201 -10.36 13.91 12.39
CA ALA A 201 -11.80 13.73 12.62
C ALA A 201 -12.48 12.82 11.58
N LEU A 202 -11.94 12.79 10.35
CA LEU A 202 -12.40 11.95 9.24
C LEU A 202 -11.35 10.93 8.81
N ASP A 203 -10.34 10.72 9.64
CA ASP A 203 -9.22 9.81 9.44
C ASP A 203 -8.78 9.62 7.98
N TYR A 204 -8.47 10.71 7.27
CA TYR A 204 -7.95 10.63 5.90
C TYR A 204 -6.67 11.44 5.74
N THR A 205 -5.81 10.97 4.84
CA THR A 205 -4.67 11.70 4.29
C THR A 205 -4.75 11.69 2.77
N LEU A 206 -4.84 12.89 2.17
CA LEU A 206 -4.66 13.14 0.74
C LEU A 206 -3.21 13.54 0.47
N PHE A 207 -2.55 12.83 -0.42
CA PHE A 207 -1.14 13.04 -0.70
C PHE A 207 -0.80 12.84 -2.18
N THR A 208 0.42 13.22 -2.55
CA THR A 208 1.01 13.00 -3.88
C THR A 208 2.17 12.01 -3.79
N VAL A 209 2.58 11.44 -4.91
CA VAL A 209 3.77 10.58 -5.00
C VAL A 209 4.84 11.15 -5.89
N ASN A 210 6.08 10.72 -5.66
CA ASN A 210 7.17 10.88 -6.60
C ASN A 210 6.92 10.03 -7.85
N ASN A 211 7.49 10.43 -8.99
CA ASN A 211 7.44 9.66 -10.24
C ASN A 211 6.03 9.17 -10.63
N PHE A 212 5.03 10.04 -10.57
CA PHE A 212 3.63 9.68 -10.84
C PHE A 212 3.39 8.96 -12.17
N ALA A 213 4.20 9.26 -13.19
CA ALA A 213 4.13 8.59 -14.49
C ALA A 213 4.23 7.06 -14.36
N ALA A 214 5.06 6.55 -13.45
CA ALA A 214 5.24 5.11 -13.23
C ALA A 214 3.97 4.39 -12.74
N ILE A 215 3.04 5.12 -12.11
CA ILE A 215 1.80 4.54 -11.57
C ILE A 215 0.54 4.99 -12.34
N SER A 216 0.71 5.85 -13.35
CA SER A 216 -0.39 6.45 -14.11
C SER A 216 -1.24 5.44 -14.88
N SER A 217 -0.67 4.30 -15.27
CA SER A 217 -1.34 3.20 -15.97
C SER A 217 -2.27 2.36 -15.09
N PHE A 218 -2.13 2.43 -13.76
CA PHE A 218 -2.98 1.67 -12.83
C PHE A 218 -4.41 2.23 -12.69
N GLY A 219 -4.78 3.26 -13.46
CA GLY A 219 -6.08 3.91 -13.36
C GLY A 219 -6.33 4.59 -12.01
N TYR A 220 -7.56 4.97 -11.76
CA TYR A 220 -7.96 5.65 -10.53
C TYR A 220 -9.38 5.27 -10.14
N LEU A 221 -9.73 5.54 -8.89
CA LEU A 221 -11.10 5.45 -8.39
C LEU A 221 -11.72 6.84 -8.32
N GLU A 222 -13.04 6.87 -8.46
CA GLU A 222 -13.84 8.09 -8.34
C GLU A 222 -14.62 8.06 -7.03
N LEU A 223 -14.88 9.24 -6.48
CA LEU A 223 -15.70 9.39 -5.28
C LEU A 223 -17.18 9.39 -5.65
N ASP A 224 -18.01 8.68 -4.88
CA ASP A 224 -19.47 8.77 -4.93
C ASP A 224 -19.92 9.56 -3.71
N ALA A 225 -19.92 10.89 -3.82
CA ALA A 225 -20.15 11.84 -2.72
C ALA A 225 -21.62 11.90 -2.27
N ARG A 226 -22.20 10.75 -1.99
CA ARG A 226 -23.53 10.56 -1.40
C ARG A 226 -23.43 9.67 -0.18
N VAL A 227 -24.45 9.74 0.67
CA VAL A 227 -24.65 8.72 1.69
C VAL A 227 -25.25 7.47 1.02
N PRO A 228 -24.65 6.27 1.16
CA PRO A 228 -25.22 5.06 0.60
C PRO A 228 -26.51 4.64 1.31
N ALA A 229 -27.31 3.79 0.66
CA ALA A 229 -28.48 3.22 1.32
C ALA A 229 -28.07 2.04 2.23
N VAL A 230 -28.78 1.84 3.33
CA VAL A 230 -28.69 0.58 4.09
C VAL A 230 -29.13 -0.56 3.18
N GLY A 231 -28.38 -1.67 3.20
CA GLY A 231 -28.56 -2.81 2.30
C GLY A 231 -27.90 -2.64 0.92
N GLU A 232 -27.28 -1.48 0.63
CA GLU A 232 -26.54 -1.31 -0.61
C GLU A 232 -25.33 -2.24 -0.66
N GLU A 233 -25.21 -3.02 -1.73
CA GLU A 233 -24.10 -3.93 -1.92
C GLU A 233 -22.79 -3.18 -2.18
N MET A 234 -21.72 -3.68 -1.58
CA MET A 234 -20.40 -3.05 -1.59
C MET A 234 -19.28 -4.10 -1.66
N TYR A 235 -18.05 -3.63 -1.84
CA TYR A 235 -16.84 -4.44 -1.76
C TYR A 235 -15.67 -3.60 -1.31
N ILE A 236 -14.66 -4.26 -0.75
CA ILE A 236 -13.43 -3.62 -0.24
C ILE A 236 -12.25 -4.23 -0.98
N ILE A 237 -11.35 -3.37 -1.45
CA ILE A 237 -10.08 -3.78 -2.07
C ILE A 237 -8.96 -3.34 -1.14
N GLY A 238 -8.08 -4.24 -0.72
CA GLY A 238 -7.01 -3.85 0.18
C GLY A 238 -5.96 -4.90 0.44
N HIS A 239 -5.13 -4.63 1.44
CA HIS A 239 -4.02 -5.48 1.86
C HIS A 239 -4.18 -5.91 3.34
N PRO A 240 -5.15 -6.80 3.66
CA PRO A 240 -5.34 -7.30 5.02
C PRO A 240 -4.09 -8.01 5.53
N ALA A 241 -3.67 -7.73 6.76
CA ALA A 241 -2.38 -8.11 7.35
C ALA A 241 -1.17 -7.73 6.49
N GLY A 242 -1.34 -6.75 5.58
CA GLY A 242 -0.36 -6.41 4.55
C GLY A 242 -0.02 -7.53 3.57
N LYS A 243 -0.89 -8.54 3.46
CA LYS A 243 -0.80 -9.63 2.47
C LYS A 243 -0.94 -9.09 1.04
N LEU A 244 -0.74 -9.97 0.07
CA LEU A 244 -1.06 -9.71 -1.34
C LEU A 244 -2.52 -9.25 -1.48
N LYS A 245 -2.78 -8.38 -2.45
CA LYS A 245 -4.07 -7.70 -2.62
C LYS A 245 -5.25 -8.66 -2.58
N LYS A 246 -6.21 -8.37 -1.69
CA LYS A 246 -7.44 -9.11 -1.53
C LYS A 246 -8.64 -8.27 -1.96
N LEU A 247 -9.72 -8.97 -2.28
CA LEU A 247 -11.02 -8.38 -2.57
C LEU A 247 -12.05 -9.04 -1.64
N SER A 248 -12.63 -8.25 -0.76
CA SER A 248 -13.72 -8.65 0.16
C SER A 248 -15.04 -8.31 -0.52
N LEU A 249 -15.67 -9.32 -1.12
CA LEU A 249 -16.91 -9.19 -1.91
C LEU A 249 -18.10 -9.93 -1.29
N ARG A 250 -17.82 -11.06 -0.65
CA ARG A 250 -18.80 -11.96 -0.06
C ARG A 250 -18.80 -11.79 1.45
N ASP A 251 -19.96 -12.04 2.05
CA ASP A 251 -20.17 -11.97 3.50
C ASP A 251 -21.07 -13.14 3.93
N ASN A 252 -20.53 -14.09 4.68
CA ASN A 252 -21.30 -15.22 5.21
C ASN A 252 -22.31 -14.79 6.29
N ASN A 253 -22.14 -13.63 6.93
CA ASN A 253 -23.18 -13.01 7.79
C ASN A 253 -24.35 -12.43 6.97
N ASN A 254 -24.27 -12.50 5.65
CA ASN A 254 -25.36 -12.21 4.74
C ASN A 254 -25.80 -13.46 3.96
N GLY A 255 -25.73 -14.63 4.60
CA GLY A 255 -26.11 -15.91 3.99
C GLY A 255 -25.22 -16.33 2.81
N GLY A 256 -23.96 -15.87 2.78
CA GLY A 256 -23.03 -16.06 1.67
C GLY A 256 -23.25 -15.09 0.50
N GLY A 257 -24.11 -14.09 0.69
CA GLY A 257 -24.40 -13.03 -0.26
C GLY A 257 -23.25 -12.03 -0.43
N TYR A 258 -23.53 -10.93 -1.11
CA TYR A 258 -22.59 -9.83 -1.19
C TYR A 258 -22.49 -9.09 0.14
N CYS A 259 -21.32 -8.52 0.37
CA CYS A 259 -21.08 -7.47 1.32
C CYS A 259 -22.10 -6.32 1.16
N VAL A 260 -22.66 -5.82 2.28
CA VAL A 260 -23.65 -4.72 2.27
C VAL A 260 -23.35 -3.67 3.34
N VAL A 261 -23.79 -2.44 3.08
CA VAL A 261 -23.87 -1.37 4.09
C VAL A 261 -24.93 -1.75 5.13
N ARG A 262 -24.52 -1.93 6.40
CA ARG A 262 -25.40 -2.33 7.51
C ARG A 262 -26.04 -1.13 8.22
N ALA A 263 -25.28 -0.06 8.38
CA ALA A 263 -25.78 1.21 8.90
C ALA A 263 -25.03 2.39 8.30
N VAL A 264 -25.64 3.55 8.36
CA VAL A 264 -25.06 4.83 7.94
C VAL A 264 -25.15 5.83 9.07
N ARG A 265 -24.29 6.86 9.04
CA ARG A 265 -24.25 7.91 10.07
C ARG A 265 -23.99 7.32 11.45
N VAL A 266 -23.15 6.29 11.53
CA VAL A 266 -22.67 5.76 12.80
C VAL A 266 -21.48 6.60 13.28
N ASN A 267 -21.22 6.55 14.59
CA ASN A 267 -20.09 7.29 15.17
C ASN A 267 -18.78 6.59 14.81
N GLY A 268 -17.89 7.33 14.14
CA GLY A 268 -16.51 6.93 13.93
C GLY A 268 -15.57 7.75 14.81
N SER A 269 -14.47 8.24 14.23
CA SER A 269 -13.59 9.23 14.87
C SER A 269 -14.29 10.57 15.13
N SER A 270 -15.43 10.81 14.47
CA SER A 270 -16.36 11.88 14.79
C SER A 270 -17.81 11.38 14.74
N SER A 271 -18.73 12.18 15.29
CA SER A 271 -20.16 11.82 15.33
C SER A 271 -20.73 11.66 13.92
N GLN A 272 -21.46 10.57 13.67
CA GLN A 272 -22.11 10.27 12.40
C GLN A 272 -21.18 10.25 11.15
N SER A 273 -19.88 10.06 11.35
CA SER A 273 -18.88 10.12 10.28
C SER A 273 -18.85 8.89 9.39
N ASP A 274 -19.46 7.79 9.81
CA ASP A 274 -19.14 6.48 9.26
C ASP A 274 -20.34 5.73 8.66
N ILE A 275 -20.00 4.76 7.82
CA ILE A 275 -20.86 3.62 7.46
C ILE A 275 -20.30 2.35 8.11
N SER A 276 -21.17 1.42 8.47
CA SER A 276 -20.76 0.11 9.02
C SER A 276 -21.11 -1.05 8.09
N TYR A 277 -20.35 -2.13 8.21
CA TYR A 277 -20.49 -3.36 7.45
C TYR A 277 -19.85 -4.54 8.21
N MET A 278 -19.99 -5.76 7.67
CA MET A 278 -19.42 -6.99 8.21
C MET A 278 -18.42 -7.64 7.23
N CYS A 279 -17.91 -6.87 6.27
CA CYS A 279 -16.98 -7.37 5.26
C CYS A 279 -15.61 -7.63 5.86
N ASP A 280 -15.07 -8.80 5.58
CA ASP A 280 -13.83 -9.24 6.20
C ASP A 280 -12.64 -8.37 5.84
N THR A 281 -11.96 -7.88 6.87
CA THR A 281 -10.70 -7.15 6.80
C THR A 281 -9.78 -7.55 7.94
N GLU A 282 -8.53 -7.07 7.91
CA GLU A 282 -7.58 -7.22 9.01
C GLU A 282 -6.77 -5.94 9.15
N GLY A 283 -6.00 -5.81 10.23
CA GLY A 283 -4.98 -4.75 10.34
C GLY A 283 -4.13 -4.64 9.07
N GLY A 284 -3.89 -3.43 8.58
CA GLY A 284 -3.30 -3.19 7.25
C GLY A 284 -4.31 -2.90 6.14
N SER A 285 -5.58 -3.26 6.33
CA SER A 285 -6.68 -2.78 5.47
C SER A 285 -7.02 -1.31 5.71
N SER A 286 -6.52 -0.67 6.77
CA SER A 286 -6.65 0.78 6.97
C SER A 286 -6.30 1.56 5.71
N GLY A 287 -7.23 2.41 5.25
CA GLY A 287 -7.13 3.23 4.07
C GLY A 287 -7.70 2.58 2.81
N SER A 288 -8.21 1.36 2.92
CA SER A 288 -8.84 0.65 1.79
C SER A 288 -10.11 1.39 1.33
N PRO A 289 -10.31 1.54 0.01
CA PRO A 289 -11.56 2.06 -0.52
C PRO A 289 -12.68 1.03 -0.31
N VAL A 290 -13.81 1.51 0.17
CA VAL A 290 -15.09 0.80 0.15
C VAL A 290 -15.84 1.26 -1.09
N LEU A 291 -16.18 0.36 -2.01
CA LEU A 291 -16.84 0.71 -3.28
C LEU A 291 -18.27 0.19 -3.32
N SER A 292 -19.18 0.97 -3.89
CA SER A 292 -20.53 0.51 -4.22
C SER A 292 -20.45 -0.50 -5.37
N ARG A 293 -21.16 -1.63 -5.28
CA ARG A 293 -21.30 -2.55 -6.42
C ARG A 293 -22.15 -1.98 -7.55
N ARG A 294 -23.03 -1.01 -7.25
CA ARG A 294 -23.89 -0.37 -8.26
C ARG A 294 -23.12 0.63 -9.10
N THR A 295 -22.31 1.49 -8.47
CA THR A 295 -21.61 2.58 -9.17
C THR A 295 -20.13 2.29 -9.43
N HIS A 296 -19.54 1.31 -8.74
CA HIS A 296 -18.10 1.03 -8.72
C HIS A 296 -17.24 2.26 -8.39
N LYS A 297 -17.82 3.16 -7.59
CA LYS A 297 -17.21 4.37 -7.04
C LYS A 297 -17.11 4.24 -5.52
N VAL A 298 -16.19 5.00 -4.95
CA VAL A 298 -15.88 4.90 -3.52
C VAL A 298 -17.02 5.50 -2.70
N ILE A 299 -17.56 4.63 -1.85
CA ILE A 299 -18.45 4.68 -0.69
C ILE A 299 -18.02 5.35 0.60
N GLY A 300 -16.78 5.00 0.94
CA GLY A 300 -16.19 5.21 2.24
C GLY A 300 -14.75 4.76 2.28
N LEU A 301 -14.06 5.13 3.35
CA LEU A 301 -12.65 4.89 3.58
C LEU A 301 -12.51 4.02 4.83
N HIS A 302 -12.17 2.75 4.66
CA HIS A 302 -12.11 1.80 5.77
C HIS A 302 -11.01 2.20 6.76
N HIS A 303 -11.34 2.27 8.06
CA HIS A 303 -10.38 2.63 9.10
C HIS A 303 -10.56 1.91 10.44
N PHE A 304 -11.78 1.52 10.79
CA PHE A 304 -12.06 0.78 12.03
C PHE A 304 -12.30 -0.69 11.79
N GLY A 305 -11.62 -1.50 12.61
CA GLY A 305 -11.87 -2.92 12.74
C GLY A 305 -12.99 -3.26 13.74
N GLY A 306 -13.23 -4.55 13.94
CA GLY A 306 -14.31 -5.10 14.75
C GLY A 306 -15.40 -5.73 13.89
N CYS A 307 -16.46 -6.27 14.51
CA CYS A 307 -17.64 -6.80 13.83
C CYS A 307 -18.88 -6.24 14.53
N PRO A 308 -19.47 -5.13 14.02
CA PRO A 308 -19.20 -4.53 12.71
C PRO A 308 -17.90 -3.72 12.64
N ASN A 309 -17.30 -3.70 11.45
CA ASN A 309 -16.22 -2.80 11.05
C ASN A 309 -16.79 -1.61 10.25
N GLN A 310 -15.98 -0.56 10.10
CA GLN A 310 -16.48 0.74 9.65
C GLN A 310 -15.54 1.43 8.65
N GLY A 311 -16.13 2.35 7.89
CA GLY A 311 -15.41 3.25 7.00
C GLY A 311 -15.97 4.65 7.09
N VAL A 312 -15.09 5.64 7.06
CA VAL A 312 -15.47 7.05 7.02
C VAL A 312 -16.26 7.30 5.75
N ARG A 313 -17.42 7.94 5.88
CA ARG A 313 -18.27 8.34 4.76
C ARG A 313 -17.52 9.22 3.77
N ILE A 314 -17.51 8.80 2.52
CA ILE A 314 -16.75 9.49 1.49
C ILE A 314 -17.33 10.86 1.14
N ASP A 315 -18.62 11.10 1.37
CA ASP A 315 -19.23 12.40 1.10
C ASP A 315 -18.66 13.51 2.00
N LEU A 316 -18.30 13.16 3.24
CA LEU A 316 -17.62 14.06 4.17
C LEU A 316 -16.16 14.33 3.75
N VAL A 317 -15.45 13.30 3.29
CA VAL A 317 -14.08 13.45 2.79
C VAL A 317 -14.07 14.27 1.49
N ALA A 318 -14.95 13.96 0.54
CA ALA A 318 -15.11 14.66 -0.75
C ALA A 318 -15.37 16.16 -0.55
N ALA A 319 -16.22 16.52 0.41
CA ALA A 319 -16.47 17.92 0.76
C ALA A 319 -15.20 18.68 1.18
N GLN A 320 -14.19 17.98 1.71
CA GLN A 320 -12.93 18.60 2.11
C GLN A 320 -11.84 18.56 1.03
N VAL A 321 -11.89 17.60 0.09
CA VAL A 321 -10.77 17.36 -0.85
C VAL A 321 -11.09 17.68 -2.30
N ASN A 322 -12.36 17.86 -2.70
CA ASN A 322 -12.74 18.04 -4.10
C ASN A 322 -12.01 19.19 -4.82
N SER A 323 -11.71 20.29 -4.13
CA SER A 323 -10.95 21.41 -4.72
C SER A 323 -9.47 21.10 -4.99
N LEU A 324 -8.98 19.97 -4.48
CA LEU A 324 -7.59 19.53 -4.64
C LEU A 324 -7.45 18.41 -5.67
N LEU A 325 -8.53 17.74 -6.08
CA LEU A 325 -8.51 16.54 -6.94
C LEU A 325 -8.23 16.85 -8.41
#